data_AF-A0A7X3ZLN1-F1
#
_entry.id   AF-A0A7X3ZLN1-F1
#
_cell.length_a   1.000
_cell.length_b   1.000
_cell.length_c   1.000
_cell.angle_alpha   90.00
_cell.angle_beta   90.00
_cell.angle_gamma   90.00
#
_symmetry.space_group_name_H-M   'P 1'
#
loop_
_entity.id
_entity.type
_entity.pdbx_description
1 polymer ?
#
loop_
_entity_poly.entity_id
_entity_poly.type
_entity_poly.pdbx_seq_one_letter_code
_entity_poly.pdbx_strand_id
1 'polypeptide(L)'
;MELIKKSVDSVIEKDWIGSPVFLRCVLHIVNETINLLHPAAEIVSLSNGWMPSKPQCVYAQGDANATQITVMLQYVEGQMAVLSVDRVDTETAIDLMLVGNKGVIYHETPIGRHYMGGTPPEPTLSGELTDVIAEALATDQPISVEG
;
A
#
# COMPACT_ATOMS: atom_id res chain seq x y z
N MET A 1 -10.36 4.11 2.39
CA MET A 1 -9.55 3.86 1.18
C MET A 1 -10.18 4.51 -0.05
N GLU A 2 -11.50 4.37 -0.19
CA GLU A 2 -12.28 4.79 -1.36
C GLU A 2 -12.01 6.20 -1.90
N LEU A 3 -11.85 7.22 -1.05
CA LEU A 3 -11.62 8.59 -1.52
C LEU A 3 -10.24 8.77 -2.20
N ILE A 4 -9.19 8.17 -1.62
CA ILE A 4 -7.84 8.19 -2.19
C ILE A 4 -7.83 7.40 -3.49
N LYS A 5 -8.43 6.20 -3.48
CA LYS A 5 -8.62 5.37 -4.68
C LYS A 5 -9.23 6.18 -5.83
N LYS A 6 -10.41 6.77 -5.62
CA LYS A 6 -11.09 7.60 -6.64
C LYS A 6 -10.25 8.79 -7.12
N SER A 7 -9.50 9.41 -6.22
CA SER A 7 -8.67 10.58 -6.57
C SER A 7 -7.49 10.17 -7.44
N VAL A 8 -6.80 9.08 -7.08
CA VAL A 8 -5.69 8.53 -7.87
C VAL A 8 -6.18 7.98 -9.21
N ASP A 9 -7.28 7.23 -9.21
CA ASP A 9 -7.92 6.71 -10.43
C ASP A 9 -8.20 7.85 -11.42
N SER A 10 -8.77 8.98 -10.94
CA SER A 10 -9.04 10.14 -11.81
C SER A 10 -7.78 10.76 -12.41
N VAL A 11 -6.64 10.75 -11.70
CA VAL A 11 -5.37 11.27 -12.21
C VAL A 11 -4.76 10.33 -13.25
N ILE A 12 -4.86 9.02 -13.03
CA ILE A 12 -4.42 7.98 -13.97
C ILE A 12 -5.27 8.04 -15.25
N GLU A 13 -6.60 8.09 -15.12
CA GLU A 13 -7.54 8.18 -16.24
C GLU A 13 -7.32 9.42 -17.13
N LYS A 14 -6.89 10.53 -16.52
CA LYS A 14 -6.57 11.77 -17.23
C LYS A 14 -5.16 11.79 -17.84
N ASP A 15 -4.39 10.71 -17.71
CA ASP A 15 -3.00 10.57 -18.21
C ASP A 15 -2.05 11.66 -17.68
N TRP A 16 -2.33 12.23 -16.50
CA TRP A 16 -1.54 13.34 -15.95
C TRP A 16 -0.15 12.91 -15.49
N ILE A 17 0.01 11.66 -15.06
CA ILE A 17 1.31 11.09 -14.68
C ILE A 17 1.85 10.09 -15.69
N GLY A 18 1.13 9.83 -16.79
CA GLY A 18 1.48 8.75 -17.70
C GLY A 18 1.21 7.37 -17.10
N SER A 19 2.00 6.37 -17.49
CA SER A 19 1.90 5.02 -16.94
C SER A 19 2.60 4.95 -15.58
N PRO A 20 1.95 4.46 -14.51
CA PRO A 20 2.59 4.25 -13.22
C PRO A 20 3.80 3.30 -13.32
N VAL A 21 4.88 3.66 -12.62
CA VAL A 21 6.15 2.91 -12.60
C VAL A 21 6.63 2.59 -11.19
N PHE A 22 6.26 3.42 -10.20
CA PHE A 22 6.64 3.20 -8.82
C PHE A 22 5.59 3.74 -7.85
N LEU A 23 5.31 2.98 -6.78
CA LEU A 23 4.45 3.42 -5.68
C LEU A 23 5.19 3.29 -4.35
N ARG A 24 5.14 4.33 -3.53
CA ARG A 24 5.35 4.24 -2.09
C ARG A 24 4.04 4.54 -1.38
N CYS A 25 3.64 3.67 -0.47
CA CYS A 25 2.48 3.89 0.39
C CYS A 25 2.86 3.54 1.84
N VAL A 26 2.55 4.42 2.78
CA VAL A 26 2.70 4.17 4.21
C VAL A 26 1.35 4.41 4.88
N LEU A 27 0.82 3.38 5.52
CA LEU A 27 -0.44 3.43 6.26
C LEU A 27 -0.13 3.37 7.76
N HIS A 28 -0.37 4.46 8.46
CA HIS A 28 -0.29 4.53 9.91
C HIS A 28 -1.63 4.11 10.53
N ILE A 29 -1.62 3.20 11.51
CA ILE A 29 -2.82 2.68 12.19
C ILE A 29 -2.66 2.78 13.70
N VAL A 30 -3.68 3.33 14.39
CA VAL A 30 -3.65 3.52 15.86
C VAL A 30 -4.06 2.29 16.67
N ASN A 31 -4.66 1.30 16.02
CA ASN A 31 -5.26 0.16 16.71
C ASN A 31 -4.23 -0.96 17.00
N GLU A 32 -3.85 -1.10 18.27
CA GLU A 32 -2.90 -2.12 18.74
C GLU A 32 -3.41 -3.57 18.59
N THR A 33 -4.72 -3.77 18.54
CA THR A 33 -5.32 -5.12 18.45
C THR A 33 -5.45 -5.64 17.02
N ILE A 34 -5.24 -4.77 16.02
CA ILE A 34 -5.31 -5.18 14.61
C ILE A 34 -4.02 -5.92 14.25
N ASN A 35 -4.21 -7.13 13.71
CA ASN A 35 -3.16 -7.83 12.99
C ASN A 35 -2.88 -7.09 11.67
N LEU A 36 -1.62 -6.69 11.46
CA LEU A 36 -1.21 -5.81 10.37
C LEU A 36 -1.25 -6.49 8.99
N LEU A 37 -1.41 -7.82 8.93
CA LEU A 37 -1.42 -8.56 7.67
C LEU A 37 -2.60 -8.14 6.78
N HIS A 38 -3.78 -7.95 7.35
CA HIS A 38 -4.96 -7.54 6.58
C HIS A 38 -4.82 -6.14 5.97
N PRO A 39 -4.48 -5.09 6.76
CA PRO A 39 -4.18 -3.78 6.18
C PRO A 39 -3.06 -3.82 5.13
N ALA A 40 -2.03 -4.67 5.32
CA ALA A 40 -0.94 -4.80 4.36
C ALA A 40 -1.44 -5.39 3.03
N ALA A 41 -2.28 -6.43 3.09
CA ALA A 41 -2.90 -7.03 1.92
C ALA A 41 -3.84 -6.05 1.19
N GLU A 42 -4.50 -5.14 1.92
CA GLU A 42 -5.35 -4.12 1.29
C GLU A 42 -4.58 -3.04 0.54
N ILE A 43 -3.48 -2.54 1.10
CA ILE A 43 -2.64 -1.58 0.36
C ILE A 43 -1.93 -2.25 -0.82
N VAL A 44 -1.70 -3.57 -0.76
CA VAL A 44 -1.29 -4.39 -1.92
C VAL A 44 -2.39 -4.42 -2.99
N SER A 45 -3.64 -4.73 -2.63
CA SER A 45 -4.77 -4.66 -3.56
C SER A 45 -4.91 -3.28 -4.22
N LEU A 46 -4.70 -2.21 -3.44
CA LEU A 46 -4.73 -0.83 -3.94
C LEU A 46 -3.62 -0.58 -4.96
N SER A 47 -2.39 -1.01 -4.65
CA SER A 47 -1.24 -0.94 -5.55
C SER A 47 -1.50 -1.68 -6.86
N ASN A 48 -2.02 -2.91 -6.78
CA ASN A 48 -2.32 -3.73 -7.96
C ASN A 48 -3.41 -3.11 -8.83
N GLY A 49 -4.36 -2.38 -8.25
CA GLY A 49 -5.38 -1.64 -8.99
C GLY A 49 -4.83 -0.46 -9.80
N TRP A 50 -3.68 0.09 -9.41
CA TRP A 50 -3.07 1.26 -10.07
C TRP A 50 -1.92 0.89 -11.00
N MET A 51 -1.22 -0.21 -10.74
CA MET A 51 -0.11 -0.63 -11.58
C MET A 51 -0.62 -1.24 -12.89
N PRO A 52 0.06 -0.98 -14.02
CA PRO A 52 -0.39 -1.45 -15.34
C PRO A 52 -0.16 -2.95 -15.56
N SER A 53 0.61 -3.60 -14.69
CA SER A 53 1.04 -4.99 -14.84
C SER A 53 0.67 -5.80 -13.58
N LYS A 54 0.65 -7.13 -13.71
CA LYS A 54 0.42 -8.02 -12.58
C LYS A 54 1.66 -8.09 -11.67
N PRO A 55 1.49 -8.32 -10.36
CA PRO A 55 2.61 -8.64 -9.47
C PRO A 55 3.29 -9.93 -9.94
N GLN A 56 4.62 -9.96 -9.86
CA GLN A 56 5.48 -11.09 -10.20
C GLN A 56 6.13 -11.68 -8.95
N CYS A 57 6.50 -10.83 -7.99
CA CYS A 57 7.18 -11.25 -6.79
C CYS A 57 6.77 -10.36 -5.61
N VAL A 58 6.57 -10.98 -4.45
CA VAL A 58 6.30 -10.32 -3.17
C VAL A 58 7.46 -10.60 -2.25
N TYR A 59 7.99 -9.56 -1.63
CA TYR A 59 8.88 -9.67 -0.48
C TYR A 59 8.23 -8.95 0.70
N ALA A 60 8.30 -9.51 1.90
CA ALA A 60 7.73 -8.90 3.08
C ALA A 60 8.66 -9.03 4.28
N GLN A 61 8.75 -7.99 5.08
CA GLN A 61 9.50 -7.97 6.33
C GLN A 61 8.67 -7.34 7.45
N GLY A 62 8.99 -7.71 8.69
CA GLY A 62 8.33 -7.22 9.88
C GLY A 62 7.58 -8.33 10.61
N ASP A 63 6.63 -7.93 11.44
CA ASP A 63 5.81 -8.87 12.22
C ASP A 63 4.38 -8.33 12.30
N ALA A 64 3.43 -9.15 11.87
CA ALA A 64 2.02 -8.82 11.80
C ALA A 64 1.38 -8.48 13.14
N ASN A 65 1.99 -8.87 14.25
CA ASN A 65 1.52 -8.54 15.59
C ASN A 65 2.34 -7.44 16.27
N ALA A 66 3.46 -7.02 15.68
CA ALA A 66 4.37 -6.01 16.22
C ALA A 66 4.06 -4.61 15.65
N THR A 67 5.10 -3.80 15.42
CA THR A 67 4.95 -2.38 15.06
C THR A 67 4.77 -2.15 13.57
N GLN A 68 5.24 -3.04 12.71
CA GLN A 68 5.18 -2.80 11.27
C GLN A 68 5.23 -4.08 10.43
N ILE A 69 4.64 -3.99 9.25
CA ILE A 69 4.93 -4.85 8.09
C ILE A 69 5.30 -3.92 6.93
N THR A 70 6.39 -4.25 6.23
CA THR A 70 6.70 -3.65 4.93
C THR A 70 6.66 -4.72 3.86
N VAL A 71 5.91 -4.46 2.78
CA VAL A 71 5.78 -5.31 1.59
C VAL A 71 6.41 -4.59 0.41
N MET A 72 7.28 -5.28 -0.31
CA MET A 72 7.79 -4.86 -1.61
C MET A 72 7.19 -5.75 -2.69
N LEU A 73 6.57 -5.13 -3.69
CA LEU A 73 6.06 -5.81 -4.88
C LEU A 73 6.96 -5.50 -6.06
N GLN A 74 7.33 -6.52 -6.81
CA GLN A 74 7.87 -6.39 -8.17
C GLN A 74 6.80 -6.84 -9.16
N TYR A 75 6.58 -6.04 -10.20
CA TYR A 75 5.61 -6.31 -11.26
C TYR A 75 6.29 -6.85 -12.52
N VAL A 76 5.54 -7.57 -13.36
CA VAL A 76 6.07 -8.28 -14.55
C VAL A 76 6.86 -7.37 -15.51
N GLU A 77 6.44 -6.13 -15.70
CA GLU A 77 7.10 -5.19 -16.61
C GLU A 77 8.13 -4.28 -15.90
N GLY A 78 8.52 -4.63 -14.66
CA GLY A 78 9.58 -3.95 -13.91
C GLY A 78 9.12 -2.76 -13.06
N GLN A 79 7.81 -2.50 -12.96
CA GLN A 79 7.30 -1.57 -11.95
C GLN A 79 7.54 -2.14 -10.55
N MET A 80 7.58 -1.26 -9.55
CA MET A 80 7.82 -1.63 -8.17
C MET A 80 6.85 -0.91 -7.24
N ALA A 81 6.48 -1.54 -6.12
CA ALA A 81 5.79 -0.87 -5.04
C ALA A 81 6.45 -1.19 -3.69
N VAL A 82 6.55 -0.20 -2.82
CA VAL A 82 6.97 -0.36 -1.42
C VAL A 82 5.84 0.15 -0.53
N LEU A 83 5.29 -0.76 0.27
CA LEU A 83 4.04 -0.58 0.98
C LEU A 83 4.30 -0.90 2.46
N SER A 84 4.11 0.06 3.36
CA SER A 84 4.28 -0.16 4.80
C SER A 84 2.97 0.04 5.53
N VAL A 85 2.73 -0.80 6.51
CA VAL A 85 1.70 -0.60 7.53
C VAL A 85 2.40 -0.48 8.86
N ASP A 86 2.24 0.67 9.49
CA ASP A 86 2.93 1.03 10.72
C ASP A 86 1.89 1.27 11.82
N ARG A 87 2.11 0.66 12.98
CA ARG A 87 1.35 0.96 14.18
C ARG A 87 1.89 2.23 14.82
N VAL A 88 1.00 3.18 15.15
CA VAL A 88 1.36 4.47 15.75
C VAL A 88 0.45 4.83 16.92
N ASP A 89 0.88 5.72 17.79
CA ASP A 89 0.11 6.08 19.01
C ASP A 89 -0.86 7.26 18.81
N THR A 90 -0.83 7.92 17.65
CA THR A 90 -1.44 9.24 17.47
C THR A 90 -2.67 9.23 16.59
N GLU A 91 -2.50 9.15 15.27
CA GLU A 91 -3.58 9.23 14.30
C GLU A 91 -3.38 8.27 13.15
N THR A 92 -4.49 7.71 12.65
CA THR A 92 -4.48 6.89 11.44
C THR A 92 -4.32 7.82 10.25
N ALA A 93 -3.27 7.61 9.47
CA ALA A 93 -2.87 8.48 8.38
C ALA A 93 -2.36 7.63 7.21
N ILE A 94 -2.36 8.20 6.01
CA ILE A 94 -1.82 7.53 4.84
C ILE A 94 -1.00 8.52 4.02
N ASP A 95 0.22 8.12 3.73
CA ASP A 95 1.16 8.84 2.89
C ASP A 95 1.44 8.04 1.63
N LEU A 96 1.30 8.69 0.48
CA LEU A 96 1.37 8.07 -0.82
C LEU A 96 2.19 8.93 -1.78
N MET A 97 3.09 8.25 -2.51
CA MET A 97 3.80 8.79 -3.65
C MET A 97 3.65 7.83 -4.82
N LEU A 98 2.92 8.24 -5.86
CA LEU A 98 2.76 7.48 -7.09
C LEU A 98 3.52 8.17 -8.21
N VAL A 99 4.56 7.52 -8.72
CA VAL A 99 5.39 7.99 -9.82
C VAL A 99 4.93 7.31 -11.09
N GLY A 100 4.61 8.11 -12.10
CA GLY A 100 4.44 7.65 -13.47
C GLY A 100 5.54 8.22 -14.38
N ASN A 101 5.60 7.74 -15.61
CA ASN A 101 6.64 8.15 -16.57
C ASN A 101 6.51 9.60 -17.10
N LYS A 102 5.44 10.32 -16.76
CA LYS A 102 5.23 11.74 -17.10
C LYS A 102 5.09 12.67 -15.89
N GLY A 103 5.00 12.14 -14.67
CA GLY A 103 4.75 12.96 -13.48
C GLY A 103 4.61 12.16 -12.20
N VAL A 104 4.33 12.85 -11.09
CA VAL A 104 4.21 12.25 -9.75
C VAL A 104 3.00 12.80 -9.02
N ILE A 105 2.30 11.94 -8.28
CA ILE A 105 1.27 12.30 -7.31
C ILE A 105 1.87 12.17 -5.91
N TYR A 106 1.66 13.19 -5.08
CA TYR A 106 1.93 13.13 -3.66
C TYR A 106 0.62 13.33 -2.91
N HIS A 107 0.36 12.46 -1.95
CA HIS A 107 -0.64 12.64 -0.92
C HIS A 107 0.06 12.43 0.42
N GLU A 108 0.19 13.48 1.20
CA GLU A 108 0.66 13.39 2.58
C GLU A 108 -0.49 13.83 3.46
N THR A 109 -0.76 13.06 4.52
CA THR A 109 -1.68 13.53 5.56
C THR A 109 -0.89 14.53 6.43
N PRO A 110 -1.24 15.83 6.45
CA PRO A 110 -0.42 16.80 7.16
C PRO A 110 -0.45 16.55 8.68
N ILE A 111 0.74 16.46 9.29
CA ILE A 111 0.92 16.26 10.74
C ILE A 111 0.48 17.55 11.47
N GLY A 112 -0.72 17.58 12.06
CA GLY A 112 -1.19 18.78 12.76
C GLY A 112 -2.54 18.63 13.50
N ARG A 113 -2.61 19.16 14.73
CA ARG A 113 -3.74 19.06 15.70
C ARG A 113 -5.11 19.61 15.25
N HIS A 114 -5.24 20.11 14.02
CA HIS A 114 -6.47 20.71 13.51
C HIS A 114 -6.67 20.26 12.07
N TYR A 115 -7.32 19.13 11.84
CA TYR A 115 -7.82 18.82 10.50
C TYR A 115 -9.23 18.26 10.50
N MET A 116 -10.01 18.77 9.55
CA MET A 116 -11.31 18.25 9.15
C MET A 116 -11.08 16.90 8.49
N GLY A 117 -11.75 15.87 9.03
CA GLY A 117 -11.47 14.47 8.76
C GLY A 117 -11.68 14.05 7.32
N GLY A 118 -10.70 13.33 6.79
CA GLY A 118 -10.99 12.14 6.00
C GLY A 118 -11.12 10.99 6.98
N THR A 119 -12.23 10.24 6.94
CA THR A 119 -12.31 8.99 7.69
C THR A 119 -11.19 8.09 7.17
N PRO A 120 -10.29 7.61 8.04
CA PRO A 120 -9.28 6.66 7.62
C PRO A 120 -9.95 5.44 6.97
N PRO A 121 -9.31 4.78 6.00
CA PRO A 121 -9.79 3.49 5.52
C PRO A 121 -10.07 2.56 6.71
N GLU A 122 -11.30 2.04 6.82
CA GLU A 122 -11.50 0.83 7.61
C GLU A 122 -10.93 -0.34 6.81
N PRO A 123 -10.02 -1.12 7.40
CA PRO A 123 -9.49 -2.29 6.73
C PRO A 123 -10.60 -3.34 6.48
N THR A 124 -10.76 -3.78 5.24
CA THR A 124 -11.62 -4.90 4.84
C THR A 124 -10.99 -6.28 5.12
N LEU A 125 -11.79 -7.28 5.48
CA LEU A 125 -11.32 -8.60 5.93
C LEU A 125 -10.68 -9.52 4.85
N SER A 126 -10.51 -9.06 3.61
CA SER A 126 -9.93 -9.88 2.53
C SER A 126 -9.13 -9.00 1.57
N GLY A 127 -7.79 -9.09 1.66
CA GLY A 127 -6.87 -8.45 0.74
C GLY A 127 -6.26 -9.47 -0.23
N GLU A 128 -5.94 -9.03 -1.44
CA GLU A 128 -5.22 -9.84 -2.42
C GLU A 128 -3.85 -10.25 -1.85
N LEU A 129 -3.38 -11.44 -2.23
CA LEU A 129 -2.05 -11.95 -1.82
C LEU A 129 -1.82 -12.08 -0.30
N THR A 130 -2.88 -12.08 0.53
CA THR A 130 -2.76 -12.23 2.00
C THR A 130 -1.90 -13.44 2.38
N ASP A 131 -2.17 -14.62 1.78
CA ASP A 131 -1.42 -15.85 2.07
C ASP A 131 0.04 -15.76 1.61
N VAL A 132 0.29 -15.11 0.47
CA VAL A 132 1.64 -14.90 -0.08
C VAL A 132 2.46 -13.97 0.81
N ILE A 133 1.86 -12.90 1.33
CA ILE A 133 2.52 -11.99 2.28
C ILE A 133 2.84 -12.74 3.57
N ALA A 134 1.91 -13.56 4.07
CA ALA A 134 2.14 -14.37 5.27
C ALA A 134 3.29 -15.37 5.07
N GLU A 135 3.36 -16.03 3.91
CA GLU A 135 4.45 -16.94 3.55
C GLU A 135 5.80 -16.20 3.43
N ALA A 136 5.82 -15.03 2.79
CA ALA A 136 7.00 -14.19 2.67
C ALA A 136 7.53 -13.77 4.06
N LEU A 137 6.64 -13.37 4.98
CA LEU A 137 7.00 -13.04 6.36
C LEU A 137 7.54 -14.24 7.14
N ALA A 138 6.95 -15.42 6.95
CA ALA A 138 7.35 -16.63 7.66
C ALA A 138 8.71 -17.17 7.19
N THR A 139 9.04 -16.98 5.92
CA THR A 139 10.28 -17.50 5.30
C THR A 139 11.39 -16.47 5.23
N ASP A 140 11.09 -15.18 5.35
CA ASP A 140 11.98 -14.05 5.05
C ASP A 140 12.63 -14.20 3.65
N GLN A 141 11.86 -14.73 2.70
CA GLN A 141 12.27 -14.93 1.31
C GLN A 141 11.26 -14.28 0.34
N PRO A 142 11.73 -13.83 -0.84
CA PRO A 142 10.83 -13.40 -1.90
C PRO A 142 10.00 -14.59 -2.41
N ILE A 143 8.68 -14.39 -2.51
CA ILE A 143 7.72 -15.37 -3.02
C ILE A 143 7.27 -14.94 -4.42
N SER A 144 7.43 -15.83 -5.40
CA SER A 144 6.94 -15.61 -6.76
C SER A 144 5.42 -15.75 -6.81
N VAL A 145 4.76 -14.82 -7.49
CA VAL A 145 3.32 -14.86 -7.78
C VAL A 145 3.18 -15.35 -9.21
N GLU A 146 2.99 -16.66 -9.40
CA GLU A 146 2.70 -17.19 -10.73
C GLU A 146 1.32 -16.71 -11.19
N GLY A 147 1.24 -16.22 -12.43
CA GLY A 147 0.08 -15.51 -12.99
C GLY A 147 -0.96 -16.38 -13.68
#